data_AF-A0A944D3M6-F1
#
_entry.id   AF-A0A944D3M6-F1
#
_cell.length_a   1.000
_cell.length_b   1.000
_cell.length_c   1.000
_cell.angle_alpha   90.00
_cell.angle_beta   90.00
_cell.angle_gamma   90.00
#
_symmetry.space_group_name_H-M   'P 1'
#
loop_
_entity.id
_entity.type
_entity.pdbx_description
1 polymer ?
#
loop_
_entity_poly.entity_id
_entity_poly.type
_entity_poly.pdbx_seq_one_letter_code
_entity_poly.pdbx_strand_id
1 'polypeptide(L)'
;MNKSFLSRVILSSLAFSTLAILPNQAVIAQKNPQKPAPFWSNISQLLFSNKPPVKPRKGGSRGDLCIISPDASSETRIIWSDRPLFIWHGKIKKIKVTDISNNTVIFSENVENTQQYTYTGQPLQPGQTYKLDIFLGESPAAFVEFQIMESEERDRITAALKTLENKLQAKKSHHEAIPAVSEAIALAKANYFAKLGLWSDVLQQAYSVQKPSLELDRMLKEIPQQLCKQPKSDRL
;
A
#
# COMPACT_ATOMS: atom_id res chain seq x y z
N MET A 1 23.67 -62.61 -82.60
CA MET A 1 23.17 -62.43 -83.98
C MET A 1 22.02 -61.45 -83.95
N ASN A 2 22.17 -60.33 -84.68
CA ASN A 2 21.16 -59.46 -85.34
C ASN A 2 19.79 -59.21 -84.66
N LYS A 3 19.13 -58.05 -84.74
CA LYS A 3 19.34 -56.67 -85.23
C LYS A 3 17.97 -56.00 -84.96
N SER A 4 17.95 -54.66 -84.96
CA SER A 4 16.77 -53.81 -85.18
C SER A 4 15.82 -53.63 -83.98
N PHE A 5 15.16 -52.51 -83.73
CA PHE A 5 14.66 -51.47 -84.64
C PHE A 5 14.58 -50.13 -83.88
N LEU A 6 14.86 -49.03 -84.58
CA LEU A 6 14.63 -47.66 -84.14
C LEU A 6 13.14 -47.36 -83.95
N SER A 7 12.77 -46.61 -82.90
CA SER A 7 11.64 -45.68 -82.98
C SER A 7 11.89 -44.45 -82.11
N ARG A 8 11.50 -43.30 -82.65
CA ARG A 8 11.77 -41.94 -82.16
C ARG A 8 10.63 -41.45 -81.24
N VAL A 9 10.84 -40.21 -80.78
CA VAL A 9 9.85 -39.18 -80.35
C VAL A 9 9.43 -39.27 -78.85
N ILE A 10 9.28 -38.23 -78.01
CA ILE A 10 9.09 -36.75 -78.13
C ILE A 10 9.72 -36.04 -76.89
N LEU A 11 10.24 -34.82 -77.10
CA LEU A 11 10.63 -33.83 -76.08
C LEU A 11 9.46 -33.42 -75.15
N SER A 12 9.69 -33.40 -73.84
CA SER A 12 8.84 -32.66 -72.89
C SER A 12 9.74 -31.98 -71.85
N SER A 13 10.17 -30.76 -72.15
CA SER A 13 10.89 -29.88 -71.24
C SER A 13 9.89 -29.26 -70.25
N LEU A 14 9.79 -29.82 -69.05
CA LEU A 14 9.11 -29.16 -67.93
C LEU A 14 10.08 -28.16 -67.30
N ALA A 15 9.88 -26.87 -67.59
CA ALA A 15 10.51 -25.79 -66.86
C ALA A 15 9.89 -25.72 -65.45
N PHE A 16 10.59 -26.26 -64.45
CA PHE A 16 10.24 -26.07 -63.04
C PHE A 16 10.74 -24.70 -62.58
N SER A 17 9.85 -23.72 -62.62
CA SER A 17 10.04 -22.42 -61.96
C SER A 17 10.01 -22.63 -60.44
N THR A 18 11.17 -22.68 -59.80
CA THR A 18 11.26 -22.67 -58.33
C THR A 18 10.93 -21.27 -57.82
N LEU A 19 9.69 -21.07 -57.37
CA LEU A 19 9.34 -19.91 -56.55
C LEU A 19 10.07 -20.04 -55.21
N ALA A 20 11.06 -19.17 -54.97
CA ALA A 20 11.69 -19.02 -53.67
C ALA A 20 10.65 -18.51 -52.66
N ILE A 21 10.13 -19.41 -51.83
CA ILE A 21 9.32 -19.04 -50.67
C ILE A 21 10.28 -18.49 -49.63
N LEU A 22 10.40 -17.16 -49.57
CA LEU A 22 11.05 -16.49 -48.44
C LEU A 22 10.23 -16.80 -47.18
N PRO A 23 10.85 -17.30 -46.09
CA PRO A 23 10.15 -17.37 -44.82
C PRO A 23 9.89 -15.94 -44.36
N ASN A 24 8.63 -15.51 -44.43
CA ASN A 24 8.14 -14.39 -43.63
C ASN A 24 8.33 -14.78 -42.16
N GLN A 25 9.50 -14.48 -41.61
CA GLN A 25 9.64 -14.37 -40.17
C GLN A 25 8.87 -13.13 -39.76
N ALA A 26 7.56 -13.29 -39.60
CA ALA A 26 6.80 -12.41 -38.74
C ALA A 26 7.45 -12.52 -37.37
N VAL A 27 8.35 -11.59 -37.05
CA VAL A 27 8.76 -11.31 -35.69
C VAL A 27 7.46 -10.91 -34.99
N ILE A 28 6.83 -11.89 -34.35
CA ILE A 28 5.80 -11.61 -33.37
C ILE A 28 6.54 -10.80 -32.32
N ALA A 29 6.40 -9.48 -32.38
CA ALA A 29 6.75 -8.62 -31.28
C ALA A 29 6.01 -9.20 -30.08
N GLN A 30 6.74 -9.87 -29.18
CA GLN A 30 6.23 -10.17 -27.86
C GLN A 30 5.90 -8.82 -27.27
N LYS A 31 4.62 -8.46 -27.36
CA LYS A 31 4.05 -7.39 -26.56
C LYS A 31 4.27 -7.87 -25.14
N ASN A 32 5.35 -7.36 -24.53
CA ASN A 32 5.63 -7.54 -23.13
C ASN A 32 4.29 -7.30 -22.43
N PRO A 33 3.72 -8.28 -21.71
CA PRO A 33 2.46 -8.05 -21.02
C PRO A 33 2.68 -6.80 -20.17
N GLN A 34 2.05 -5.69 -20.55
CA GLN A 34 2.06 -4.47 -19.76
C GLN A 34 1.59 -4.92 -18.38
N LYS A 35 2.50 -4.92 -17.40
CA LYS A 35 2.15 -5.10 -16.00
C LYS A 35 0.99 -4.14 -15.74
N PRO A 36 -0.22 -4.63 -15.40
CA PRO A 36 -1.23 -3.75 -14.85
C PRO A 36 -0.62 -3.17 -13.56
N ALA A 37 -0.48 -1.85 -13.49
CA ALA A 37 0.16 -1.19 -12.35
C ALA A 37 -0.64 -1.43 -11.06
N PRO A 38 0.00 -1.59 -9.89
CA PRO A 38 -0.67 -1.39 -8.62
C PRO A 38 -0.95 0.10 -8.44
N PHE A 39 -2.18 0.54 -8.74
CA PHE A 39 -2.55 1.96 -8.85
C PHE A 39 -2.62 2.69 -7.50
N TRP A 40 -1.48 2.82 -6.82
CA TRP A 40 -1.30 3.56 -5.57
C TRP A 40 -1.36 5.07 -5.79
N SER A 41 -1.20 5.55 -7.02
CA SER A 41 -1.41 6.95 -7.42
C SER A 41 -2.74 7.55 -6.93
N ASN A 42 -3.83 6.79 -6.94
CA ASN A 42 -5.12 7.25 -6.40
C ASN A 42 -5.05 7.46 -4.90
N ILE A 43 -4.43 6.52 -4.17
CA ILE A 43 -4.26 6.61 -2.72
C ILE A 43 -3.34 7.77 -2.38
N SER A 44 -2.23 7.95 -3.09
CA SER A 44 -1.31 9.07 -2.86
C SER A 44 -1.99 10.41 -3.15
N GLN A 45 -2.76 10.50 -4.24
CA GLN A 45 -3.57 11.68 -4.52
C GLN A 45 -4.57 11.93 -3.38
N LEU A 46 -5.29 10.91 -2.92
CA LEU A 46 -6.25 11.08 -1.81
C LEU A 46 -5.55 11.50 -0.51
N LEU A 47 -4.42 10.89 -0.14
CA LEU A 47 -3.65 11.19 1.06
C LEU A 47 -3.05 12.61 1.02
N PHE A 48 -2.61 13.08 -0.14
CA PHE A 48 -1.87 14.35 -0.28
C PHE A 48 -2.73 15.53 -0.75
N SER A 49 -3.84 15.28 -1.45
CA SER A 49 -4.74 16.32 -1.97
C SER A 49 -5.84 16.66 -0.97
N ASN A 50 -6.32 15.67 -0.22
CA ASN A 50 -7.31 15.90 0.81
C ASN A 50 -6.57 16.20 2.11
N LYS A 51 -6.85 17.37 2.68
CA LYS A 51 -6.66 17.54 4.13
C LYS A 51 -7.44 16.38 4.77
N PRO A 52 -6.87 15.59 5.71
CA PRO A 52 -7.65 14.60 6.43
C PRO A 52 -8.96 15.25 6.91
N PRO A 53 -10.10 14.52 6.94
CA PRO A 53 -11.44 15.08 7.12
C PRO A 53 -11.55 15.93 8.39
N VAL A 54 -10.62 15.75 9.32
CA VAL A 54 -10.44 16.61 10.49
C VAL A 54 -9.23 17.51 10.29
N LYS A 55 -9.44 18.82 10.42
CA LYS A 55 -8.36 19.81 10.32
C LYS A 55 -7.28 19.48 11.37
N PRO A 56 -6.00 19.47 10.99
CA PRO A 56 -4.92 19.34 11.98
C PRO A 56 -5.06 20.45 13.02
N ARG A 57 -4.82 20.14 14.30
CA ARG A 57 -4.76 21.18 15.34
C ARG A 57 -3.71 22.22 14.93
N LYS A 58 -3.91 23.49 15.32
CA LYS A 58 -2.84 24.51 15.38
C LYS A 58 -1.86 24.17 16.52
N GLY A 59 -1.41 22.92 16.61
CA GLY A 59 -0.40 22.46 17.54
C GLY A 59 0.95 22.67 16.87
N GLY A 60 1.70 23.66 17.33
CA GLY A 60 3.02 23.98 16.79
C GLY A 60 3.92 22.74 16.79
N SER A 61 4.57 22.50 15.65
CA SER A 61 5.71 21.60 15.53
C SER A 61 6.72 21.99 16.62
N ARG A 62 6.83 21.21 17.69
CA ARG A 62 7.90 21.39 18.66
C ARG A 62 9.15 20.73 18.09
N GLY A 63 9.77 21.41 17.13
CA GLY A 63 10.95 20.93 16.39
C GLY A 63 10.59 20.01 15.20
N ASP A 64 11.50 19.09 14.87
CA ASP A 64 11.44 18.16 13.72
C ASP A 64 10.44 16.99 13.88
N LEU A 65 9.64 16.97 14.95
CA LEU A 65 8.70 15.89 15.25
C LEU A 65 7.33 16.13 14.61
N CYS A 66 6.89 15.19 13.78
CA CYS A 66 5.57 15.17 13.14
C CYS A 66 4.91 13.79 13.33
N ILE A 67 3.73 13.74 13.93
CA ILE A 67 2.96 12.50 14.08
C ILE A 67 2.09 12.31 12.84
N ILE A 68 2.25 11.19 12.15
CA ILE A 68 1.58 10.89 10.88
C ILE A 68 0.36 9.98 11.08
N SER A 69 0.47 8.95 11.94
CA SER A 69 -0.63 8.04 12.24
C SER A 69 -0.59 7.57 13.70
N PRO A 70 -1.72 7.61 14.44
CA PRO A 70 -2.88 8.42 14.11
C PRO A 70 -2.50 9.90 14.05
N ASP A 71 -3.11 10.66 13.14
CA ASP A 71 -2.79 12.06 12.95
C ASP A 71 -3.32 12.92 14.10
N ALA A 72 -2.57 13.96 14.46
CA ALA A 72 -2.89 14.86 15.57
C ALA A 72 -4.01 15.85 15.18
N SER A 73 -5.25 15.36 15.22
CA SER A 73 -6.44 16.13 14.85
C SER A 73 -7.11 16.82 16.06
N SER A 74 -8.00 17.78 15.81
CA SER A 74 -8.81 18.39 16.89
C SER A 74 -9.88 17.45 17.44
N GLU A 75 -10.23 16.43 16.69
CA GLU A 75 -11.20 15.39 17.05
C GLU A 75 -10.46 14.07 17.31
N THR A 76 -11.08 13.20 18.09
CA THR A 76 -10.52 11.87 18.37
C THR A 76 -10.57 11.03 17.09
N ARG A 77 -9.43 10.49 16.66
CA ARG A 77 -9.39 9.65 15.46
C ARG A 77 -9.96 8.27 15.76
N ILE A 78 -10.98 7.85 15.01
CA ILE A 78 -11.49 6.48 15.05
C ILE A 78 -10.61 5.60 14.16
N ILE A 79 -10.16 4.47 14.69
CA ILE A 79 -9.31 3.49 14.01
C ILE A 79 -9.99 2.13 14.03
N TRP A 80 -9.98 1.41 12.90
CA TRP A 80 -10.57 0.07 12.82
C TRP A 80 -9.68 -1.01 13.47
N SER A 81 -8.37 -0.91 13.27
CA SER A 81 -7.41 -1.89 13.77
C SER A 81 -7.24 -1.85 15.30
N ASP A 82 -7.37 -3.00 15.96
CA ASP A 82 -7.06 -3.19 17.40
C ASP A 82 -5.56 -3.33 17.67
N ARG A 83 -4.74 -3.33 16.60
CA ARG A 83 -3.29 -3.31 16.60
C ARG A 83 -2.82 -2.19 15.67
N PRO A 84 -3.02 -0.93 16.08
CA PRO A 84 -2.79 0.21 15.21
C PRO A 84 -1.33 0.34 14.80
N LEU A 85 -1.12 0.89 13.61
CA LEU A 85 0.20 1.32 13.14
C LEU A 85 0.45 2.78 13.54
N PHE A 86 1.52 2.98 14.30
CA PHE A 86 2.03 4.30 14.63
C PHE A 86 3.08 4.73 13.61
N ILE A 87 2.99 5.95 13.12
CA ILE A 87 3.94 6.51 12.15
C ILE A 87 4.27 7.94 12.57
N TRP A 88 5.54 8.29 12.50
CA TRP A 88 6.04 9.63 12.78
C TRP A 88 7.20 9.99 11.87
N HIS A 89 7.51 11.28 11.80
CA HIS A 89 8.74 11.80 11.26
C HIS A 89 9.52 12.51 12.37
N GLY A 90 10.83 12.30 12.42
CA GLY A 90 11.72 12.86 13.43
C GLY A 90 12.24 11.80 14.42
N LYS A 91 13.27 12.17 15.18
CA LYS A 91 13.91 11.24 16.14
C LYS A 91 13.09 11.19 17.42
N ILE A 92 12.64 9.99 17.82
CA ILE A 92 11.98 9.76 19.12
C ILE A 92 12.68 8.60 19.82
N LYS A 93 12.52 8.53 21.15
CA LYS A 93 13.11 7.47 21.97
C LYS A 93 12.13 6.37 22.31
N LYS A 94 10.91 6.77 22.67
CA LYS A 94 9.94 5.89 23.30
C LYS A 94 8.52 6.30 22.97
N ILE A 95 7.64 5.31 22.93
CA ILE A 95 6.19 5.50 22.85
C ILE A 95 5.53 4.84 24.05
N LYS A 96 4.38 5.39 24.47
CA LYS A 96 3.48 4.75 25.43
C LYS A 96 2.06 4.81 24.94
N VAL A 97 1.29 3.75 25.18
CA VAL A 97 -0.16 3.76 25.00
C VAL A 97 -0.80 3.73 26.38
N THR A 98 -1.65 4.71 26.63
CA THR A 98 -2.39 4.91 27.88
C THR A 98 -3.87 4.74 27.59
N ASP A 99 -4.56 3.90 28.38
CA ASP A 99 -6.02 3.87 28.41
C ASP A 99 -6.53 5.10 29.15
N ILE A 100 -7.34 5.92 28.47
CA ILE A 100 -7.79 7.20 29.01
C ILE A 100 -8.83 7.00 30.13
N SER A 101 -9.62 5.91 30.09
CA SER A 101 -10.71 5.71 31.06
C SER A 101 -10.22 5.54 32.49
N ASN A 102 -9.06 4.90 32.66
CA ASN A 102 -8.46 4.58 33.95
C ASN A 102 -7.05 5.16 34.11
N ASN A 103 -6.59 5.96 33.13
CA ASN A 103 -5.26 6.57 33.08
C ASN A 103 -4.09 5.58 33.28
N THR A 104 -4.25 4.34 32.79
CA THR A 104 -3.26 3.27 32.94
C THR A 104 -2.41 3.14 31.69
N VAL A 105 -1.09 3.12 31.84
CA VAL A 105 -0.17 2.78 30.75
C VAL A 105 -0.27 1.28 30.48
N ILE A 106 -0.77 0.91 29.31
CA ILE A 106 -0.98 -0.48 28.90
C ILE A 106 0.14 -1.01 28.00
N PHE A 107 0.95 -0.10 27.45
CA PHE A 107 2.06 -0.44 26.57
C PHE A 107 3.14 0.63 26.62
N SER A 108 4.40 0.22 26.56
CA SER A 108 5.56 1.11 26.50
C SER A 108 6.67 0.42 25.72
N GLU A 109 7.29 1.13 24.78
CA GLU A 109 8.33 0.56 23.94
C GLU A 109 9.39 1.59 23.56
N ASN A 110 10.65 1.15 23.52
CA ASN A 110 11.74 1.96 22.98
C ASN A 110 11.78 1.79 21.46
N VAL A 111 11.70 2.89 20.72
CA VAL A 111 11.55 2.89 19.26
C VAL A 111 12.58 3.79 18.57
N GLU A 112 13.76 3.89 19.18
CA GLU A 112 14.91 4.58 18.58
C GLU A 112 15.24 3.97 17.21
N ASN A 113 15.68 4.83 16.28
CA ASN A 113 16.08 4.46 14.92
C ASN A 113 14.96 3.88 14.02
N THR A 114 13.70 3.96 14.43
CA THR A 114 12.54 3.71 13.55
C THR A 114 11.68 4.97 13.40
N GLN A 115 10.81 4.97 12.40
CA GLN A 115 9.81 6.00 12.08
C GLN A 115 8.38 5.43 12.08
N GLN A 116 8.26 4.13 12.37
CA GLN A 116 6.98 3.44 12.45
C GLN A 116 7.05 2.31 13.48
N TYR A 117 5.91 2.00 14.09
CA TYR A 117 5.78 0.88 15.01
C TYR A 117 4.36 0.33 14.97
N THR A 118 4.22 -0.95 14.68
CA THR A 118 2.93 -1.64 14.81
C THR A 118 2.75 -2.07 16.26
N TYR A 119 1.65 -1.67 16.89
CA TYR A 119 1.36 -2.04 18.27
C TYR A 119 1.35 -3.57 18.49
N THR A 120 2.17 -4.04 19.43
CA THR A 120 2.41 -5.46 19.72
C THR A 120 1.80 -5.93 21.04
N GLY A 121 1.20 -5.03 21.82
CA GLY A 121 0.56 -5.37 23.10
C GLY A 121 -0.73 -6.18 22.95
N GLN A 122 -1.51 -6.29 24.03
CA GLN A 122 -2.82 -6.96 23.97
C GLN A 122 -3.80 -6.17 23.08
N PRO A 123 -4.65 -6.84 22.28
CA PRO A 123 -5.60 -6.15 21.41
C PRO A 123 -6.36 -5.06 22.15
N LEU A 124 -6.36 -3.87 21.55
CA LEU A 124 -7.09 -2.73 22.10
C LEU A 124 -8.60 -2.98 22.00
N GLN A 125 -9.35 -2.51 23.00
CA GLN A 125 -10.77 -2.83 23.14
C GLN A 125 -11.62 -1.94 22.24
N PRO A 126 -12.63 -2.50 21.54
CA PRO A 126 -13.61 -1.72 20.78
C PRO A 126 -14.27 -0.63 21.64
N GLY A 127 -14.53 0.53 21.03
CA GLY A 127 -15.14 1.69 21.68
C GLY A 127 -14.22 2.45 22.64
N GLN A 128 -13.08 1.88 23.04
CA GLN A 128 -12.19 2.48 24.02
C GLN A 128 -11.29 3.56 23.41
N THR A 129 -11.09 4.65 24.15
CA THR A 129 -10.16 5.74 23.79
C THR A 129 -8.82 5.56 24.48
N TYR A 130 -7.77 5.73 23.69
CA TYR A 130 -6.38 5.63 24.10
C TYR A 130 -5.62 6.89 23.74
N LYS A 131 -4.51 7.10 24.44
CA LYS A 131 -3.54 8.16 24.17
C LYS A 131 -2.20 7.54 23.84
N LEU A 132 -1.63 7.93 22.70
CA LEU A 132 -0.25 7.65 22.32
C LEU A 132 0.62 8.81 22.77
N ASP A 133 1.45 8.59 23.79
CA ASP A 133 2.45 9.56 24.25
C ASP A 133 3.80 9.31 23.55
N ILE A 134 4.39 10.37 23.00
CA ILE A 134 5.66 10.34 22.26
C ILE A 134 6.77 11.02 23.09
N PHE A 135 7.90 10.34 23.27
CA PHE A 135 8.99 10.80 24.12
C PHE A 135 10.26 11.10 23.31
N LEU A 136 10.79 12.31 23.47
CA LEU A 136 12.13 12.71 23.00
C LEU A 136 13.21 12.54 24.10
N GLY A 137 12.78 12.49 25.36
CA GLY A 137 13.58 12.32 26.56
C GLY A 137 12.74 11.67 27.67
N GLU A 138 12.90 12.09 28.92
CA GLU A 138 12.14 11.51 30.04
C GLU A 138 10.68 11.94 30.07
N SER A 139 10.38 13.17 29.64
CA SER A 139 9.02 13.71 29.57
C SER A 139 8.39 13.55 28.19
N PRO A 140 7.06 13.38 28.10
CA PRO A 140 6.37 13.32 26.82
C PRO A 140 6.49 14.67 26.10
N ALA A 141 6.84 14.63 24.82
CA ALA A 141 7.00 15.80 23.96
C ALA A 141 5.74 16.12 23.15
N ALA A 142 4.97 15.08 22.80
CA ALA A 142 3.72 15.18 22.06
C ALA A 142 2.82 14.00 22.44
N PHE A 143 1.52 14.14 22.13
CA PHE A 143 0.57 13.05 22.27
C PHE A 143 -0.50 13.13 21.19
N VAL A 144 -1.16 12.01 20.93
CA VAL A 144 -2.37 11.92 20.10
C VAL A 144 -3.37 10.99 20.75
N GLU A 145 -4.64 11.37 20.73
CA GLU A 145 -5.75 10.55 21.21
C GLU A 145 -6.44 9.87 20.03
N PHE A 146 -6.82 8.61 20.23
CA PHE A 146 -7.52 7.82 19.23
C PHE A 146 -8.47 6.84 19.92
N GLN A 147 -9.54 6.48 19.22
CA GLN A 147 -10.54 5.53 19.68
C GLN A 147 -10.54 4.32 18.77
N ILE A 148 -10.64 3.13 19.35
CA ILE A 148 -10.90 1.92 18.56
C ILE A 148 -12.38 1.91 18.21
N MET A 149 -12.67 1.66 16.93
CA MET A 149 -14.02 1.55 16.41
C MET A 149 -14.88 0.59 17.24
N GLU A 150 -16.15 0.93 17.41
CA GLU A 150 -17.14 0.10 18.09
C GLU A 150 -17.28 -1.27 17.43
N SER A 151 -17.61 -2.28 18.24
CA SER A 151 -17.55 -3.68 17.80
C SER A 151 -18.43 -3.98 16.59
N GLU A 152 -19.66 -3.44 16.57
CA GLU A 152 -20.61 -3.72 15.47
C GLU A 152 -20.12 -3.18 14.13
N GLU A 153 -19.65 -1.92 14.09
CA GLU A 153 -19.12 -1.33 12.86
C GLU A 153 -17.83 -2.01 12.44
N ARG A 154 -16.95 -2.30 13.40
CA ARG A 154 -15.67 -2.98 13.18
C ARG A 154 -15.86 -4.38 12.59
N ASP A 155 -16.84 -5.13 13.08
CA ASP A 155 -17.15 -6.48 12.59
C ASP A 155 -17.71 -6.44 11.17
N ARG A 156 -18.58 -5.47 10.86
CA ARG A 156 -19.10 -5.26 9.50
C ARG A 156 -17.96 -4.97 8.51
N ILE A 157 -17.04 -4.07 8.86
CA ILE A 157 -15.86 -3.77 8.01
C ILE A 157 -14.98 -5.01 7.87
N THR A 158 -14.71 -5.73 8.97
CA THR A 158 -13.89 -6.95 8.96
C THR A 158 -14.48 -8.00 8.01
N ALA A 159 -15.79 -8.22 8.04
CA ALA A 159 -16.48 -9.15 7.15
C ALA A 159 -16.37 -8.73 5.68
N ALA A 160 -16.51 -7.43 5.40
CA ALA A 160 -16.37 -6.88 4.05
C ALA A 160 -14.93 -7.07 3.51
N LEU A 161 -13.92 -6.77 4.33
CA LEU A 161 -12.51 -6.93 3.97
C LEU A 161 -12.14 -8.40 3.74
N LYS A 162 -12.66 -9.32 4.57
CA LYS A 162 -12.46 -10.77 4.38
C LYS A 162 -13.05 -11.26 3.05
N THR A 163 -14.26 -10.78 2.71
CA THR A 163 -14.90 -11.11 1.44
C THR A 163 -14.11 -10.56 0.25
N LEU A 164 -13.62 -9.32 0.35
CA LEU A 164 -12.77 -8.69 -0.67
C LEU A 164 -11.47 -9.48 -0.87
N GLU A 165 -10.78 -9.83 0.21
CA GLU A 165 -9.55 -10.60 0.17
C GLU A 165 -9.76 -11.99 -0.46
N ASN A 166 -10.79 -12.73 -0.03
CA ASN A 166 -11.11 -14.04 -0.60
C ASN A 166 -11.38 -13.97 -2.10
N LYS A 167 -12.10 -12.94 -2.57
CA LYS A 167 -12.37 -12.73 -4.00
C LYS A 167 -11.10 -12.47 -4.80
N LEU A 168 -10.14 -11.72 -4.25
CA LEU A 168 -8.88 -11.41 -4.91
C LEU A 168 -7.94 -12.62 -4.92
N GLN A 169 -7.88 -13.36 -3.81
CA GLN A 169 -7.10 -14.60 -3.73
C GLN A 169 -7.64 -15.67 -4.69
N ALA A 170 -8.96 -15.80 -4.83
CA ALA A 170 -9.58 -16.75 -5.77
C ALA A 170 -9.33 -16.42 -7.25
N LYS A 171 -9.05 -15.15 -7.57
CA LYS A 171 -8.71 -14.70 -8.93
C LYS A 171 -7.24 -14.88 -9.29
N LYS A 172 -6.42 -15.39 -8.36
CA LYS A 172 -5.00 -15.64 -8.58
C LYS A 172 -4.81 -16.57 -9.77
N SER A 173 -4.37 -16.01 -10.89
CA SER A 173 -3.95 -16.79 -12.04
C SER A 173 -2.61 -17.47 -11.71
N HIS A 174 -2.37 -18.68 -12.22
CA HIS A 174 -1.14 -19.45 -11.97
C HIS A 174 0.17 -18.73 -12.37
N HIS A 175 0.09 -17.56 -13.01
CA HIS A 175 1.21 -16.77 -13.50
C HIS A 175 1.56 -15.55 -12.64
N GLU A 176 0.80 -15.23 -11.59
CA GLU A 176 1.08 -14.07 -10.74
C GLU A 176 1.99 -14.43 -9.55
N ALA A 177 3.10 -13.71 -9.41
CA ALA A 177 4.01 -13.86 -8.29
C ALA A 177 3.33 -13.48 -6.96
N ILE A 178 3.61 -14.24 -5.88
CA ILE A 178 3.02 -14.03 -4.55
C ILE A 178 3.13 -12.57 -4.05
N PRO A 179 4.27 -11.85 -4.21
CA PRO A 179 4.37 -10.46 -3.78
C PRO A 179 3.39 -9.50 -4.49
N ALA A 180 3.10 -9.75 -5.77
CA ALA A 180 2.15 -8.94 -6.54
C ALA A 180 0.72 -9.12 -6.01
N VAL A 181 0.35 -10.35 -5.61
CA VAL A 181 -0.96 -10.65 -5.03
C VAL A 181 -1.13 -9.97 -3.67
N SER A 182 -0.11 -10.00 -2.79
CA SER A 182 -0.19 -9.34 -1.48
C SER A 182 -0.36 -7.82 -1.60
N GLU A 183 0.36 -7.18 -2.52
CA GLU A 183 0.25 -5.74 -2.72
C GLU A 183 -1.10 -5.35 -3.33
N ALA A 184 -1.64 -6.14 -4.26
CA ALA A 184 -2.97 -5.91 -4.82
C ALA A 184 -4.08 -6.00 -3.74
N ILE A 185 -3.97 -6.97 -2.83
CA ILE A 185 -4.89 -7.09 -1.69
C ILE A 185 -4.75 -5.87 -0.77
N ALA A 186 -3.52 -5.47 -0.42
CA ALA A 186 -3.27 -4.31 0.41
C ALA A 186 -3.84 -3.02 -0.22
N LEU A 187 -3.62 -2.80 -1.52
CA LEU A 187 -4.19 -1.67 -2.26
C LEU A 187 -5.72 -1.70 -2.25
N ALA A 188 -6.34 -2.86 -2.44
CA ALA A 188 -7.79 -2.97 -2.43
C ALA A 188 -8.39 -2.67 -1.04
N LYS A 189 -7.74 -3.14 0.04
CA LYS A 189 -8.12 -2.81 1.41
C LYS A 189 -7.90 -1.32 1.71
N ALA A 190 -6.78 -0.75 1.28
CA ALA A 190 -6.49 0.69 1.41
C ALA A 190 -7.57 1.54 0.72
N ASN A 191 -8.00 1.17 -0.48
CA ASN A 191 -9.10 1.84 -1.17
C ASN A 191 -10.44 1.72 -0.42
N TYR A 192 -10.69 0.60 0.24
CA TYR A 192 -11.89 0.44 1.06
C TYR A 192 -11.87 1.38 2.26
N PHE A 193 -10.77 1.42 3.02
CA PHE A 193 -10.60 2.33 4.15
C PHE A 193 -10.62 3.81 3.74
N ALA A 194 -10.02 4.16 2.60
CA ALA A 194 -10.00 5.53 2.10
C ALA A 194 -11.43 6.06 1.82
N LYS A 195 -12.33 5.21 1.30
CA LYS A 195 -13.74 5.57 1.09
C LYS A 195 -14.50 5.85 2.39
N LEU A 196 -14.04 5.25 3.50
CA LEU A 196 -14.59 5.46 4.84
C LEU A 196 -13.87 6.60 5.60
N GLY A 197 -12.84 7.23 5.01
CA GLY A 197 -12.05 8.27 5.68
C GLY A 197 -11.12 7.75 6.79
N LEU A 198 -10.87 6.42 6.84
CA LEU A 198 -10.07 5.77 7.87
C LEU A 198 -8.57 5.79 7.52
N TRP A 199 -7.96 6.98 7.56
CA TRP A 199 -6.59 7.18 7.05
C TRP A 199 -5.50 6.39 7.78
N SER A 200 -5.61 6.21 9.10
CA SER A 200 -4.68 5.35 9.83
C SER A 200 -4.69 3.92 9.31
N ASP A 201 -5.88 3.40 8.99
CA ASP A 201 -6.04 2.06 8.45
C ASP A 201 -5.59 1.97 6.98
N VAL A 202 -5.75 3.04 6.18
CA VAL A 202 -5.14 3.15 4.83
C VAL A 202 -3.62 2.99 4.91
N LEU A 203 -2.98 3.75 5.80
CA LEU A 203 -1.54 3.71 6.00
C LEU A 203 -1.10 2.33 6.51
N GLN A 204 -1.86 1.73 7.44
CA GLN A 204 -1.58 0.38 7.90
C GLN A 204 -1.56 -0.65 6.75
N GLN A 205 -2.47 -0.55 5.78
CA GLN A 205 -2.43 -1.44 4.62
C GLN A 205 -1.19 -1.19 3.75
N ALA A 206 -0.86 0.08 3.46
CA ALA A 206 0.30 0.41 2.64
C ALA A 206 1.63 -0.09 3.25
N TYR A 207 1.81 0.08 4.56
CA TYR A 207 3.02 -0.35 5.28
C TYR A 207 3.07 -1.86 5.58
N SER A 208 1.96 -2.59 5.41
CA SER A 208 1.93 -4.05 5.61
C SER A 208 2.61 -4.86 4.50
N VAL A 209 2.91 -4.24 3.36
CA VAL A 209 3.48 -4.91 2.19
C VAL A 209 4.98 -5.12 2.38
N GLN A 210 5.41 -6.35 2.63
CA GLN A 210 6.83 -6.68 2.93
C GLN A 210 7.79 -6.43 1.76
N LYS A 211 7.30 -6.58 0.51
CA LYS A 211 8.09 -6.41 -0.71
C LYS A 211 7.36 -5.44 -1.64
N PRO A 212 7.37 -4.13 -1.31
CA PRO A 212 6.60 -3.15 -2.07
C PRO A 212 7.15 -3.04 -3.49
N SER A 213 6.26 -2.80 -4.44
CA SER A 213 6.62 -2.35 -5.78
C SER A 213 7.38 -1.02 -5.72
N LEU A 214 8.06 -0.67 -6.81
CA LEU A 214 8.73 0.65 -6.93
C LEU A 214 7.76 1.82 -6.76
N GLU A 215 6.49 1.64 -7.16
CA GLU A 215 5.45 2.65 -6.99
C GLU A 215 5.10 2.84 -5.51
N LEU A 216 4.82 1.74 -4.80
CA LEU A 216 4.51 1.78 -3.38
C LEU A 216 5.70 2.28 -2.56
N ASP A 217 6.92 1.81 -2.83
CA ASP A 217 8.14 2.27 -2.16
C ASP A 217 8.34 3.78 -2.30
N ARG A 218 8.09 4.33 -3.49
CA ARG A 218 8.12 5.78 -3.71
C ARG A 218 7.06 6.50 -2.88
N MET A 219 5.82 6.03 -2.92
CA MET A 219 4.74 6.62 -2.12
C MET A 219 5.08 6.63 -0.62
N LEU A 220 5.58 5.51 -0.08
CA LEU A 220 5.97 5.40 1.32
C LEU A 220 7.06 6.41 1.72
N LYS A 221 8.02 6.69 0.82
CA LYS A 221 9.06 7.71 1.02
C LYS A 221 8.54 9.14 0.93
N GLU A 222 7.50 9.38 0.13
CA GLU A 222 6.87 10.69 -0.02
C GLU A 222 5.97 11.04 1.17
N ILE A 223 5.38 10.06 1.86
CA ILE A 223 4.44 10.28 2.97
C ILE A 223 4.98 11.28 4.02
N PRO A 224 6.17 11.09 4.63
CA PRO A 224 6.71 12.06 5.57
C PRO A 224 6.91 13.44 4.94
N GLN A 225 7.37 13.48 3.69
CA GLN A 225 7.64 14.73 2.99
C GLN A 225 6.37 15.51 2.69
N GLN A 226 5.27 14.85 2.36
CA GLN A 226 4.02 15.52 1.99
C GLN A 226 3.18 15.85 3.22
N LEU A 227 3.11 14.94 4.20
CA LEU A 227 2.24 15.10 5.37
C LEU A 227 2.88 15.94 6.49
N CYS A 228 4.22 16.03 6.55
CA CYS A 228 4.91 16.83 7.57
C CYS A 228 5.42 18.18 7.06
N LYS A 229 5.13 18.56 5.80
CA LYS A 229 5.41 19.90 5.29
C LYS A 229 4.65 20.92 6.10
N GLN A 230 5.36 21.81 6.78
CA GLN A 230 4.78 23.00 7.38
C GLN A 230 4.08 23.81 6.29
N PRO A 231 2.86 24.35 6.52
CA PRO A 231 2.44 25.50 5.76
C PRO A 231 3.53 26.56 5.93
N LYS A 232 4.04 27.13 4.84
CA LYS A 232 4.86 28.34 4.95
C LYS A 232 4.01 29.32 5.77
N SER A 233 4.53 29.72 6.92
CA SER A 233 3.96 30.83 7.67
C SER A 233 4.06 32.03 6.75
N ASP A 234 2.97 32.38 6.09
CA ASP A 234 2.80 33.73 5.56
C ASP A 234 2.83 34.64 6.78
N ARG A 235 4.03 35.11 7.12
CA ARG A 235 4.21 36.22 8.07
C ARG A 235 3.56 37.42 7.40
N LEU A 236 2.34 37.73 7.83
CA LEU A 236 1.76 39.06 7.78
C LEU A 236 2.10 39.77 9.11
#